data_AF-A8MDD3-F1
#
_entry.id   AF-A8MDD3-F1
#
_cell.length_a   1.000
_cell.length_b   1.000
_cell.length_c   1.000
_cell.angle_alpha   90.00
_cell.angle_beta   90.00
_cell.angle_gamma   90.00
#
_symmetry.space_group_name_H-M   'P 1'
#
loop_
_entity.id
_entity.type
_entity.pdbx_description
1 polymer ?
#
loop_
_entity_poly.entity_id
_entity_poly.type
_entity_poly.pdbx_seq_one_letter_code
_entity_poly.pdbx_strand_id
1 'polypeptide(L)'
;MQPTDPIVVEYINELMKRGLRQYVDLIIPSDDVFKIGREYAETRRSYAELLDALIQYVKPRINGEVAEQVVRNYLGNVNVDYVDVVARGIAKWYVGILRLFNVVSFSGYQPP
;
A
#
# COMPACT_ATOMS: atom_id res chain seq x y z
N MET A 1 1.54 6.36 -11.62
CA MET A 1 0.17 6.52 -11.10
C MET A 1 0.26 7.00 -9.67
N GLN A 2 -0.41 8.08 -9.28
CA GLN A 2 -0.43 8.55 -7.88
C GLN A 2 -1.43 7.71 -7.05
N PRO A 3 -1.24 7.58 -5.72
CA PRO A 3 -2.23 6.96 -4.86
C PRO A 3 -3.49 7.82 -4.81
N THR A 4 -4.66 7.19 -4.80
CA THR A 4 -5.97 7.86 -4.72
C THR A 4 -6.64 7.67 -3.35
N ASP A 5 -6.13 6.76 -2.52
CA ASP A 5 -6.61 6.55 -1.16
C ASP A 5 -6.24 7.77 -0.30
N PRO A 6 -7.22 8.47 0.31
CA PRO A 6 -6.95 9.71 1.05
C PRO A 6 -6.03 9.50 2.25
N ILE A 7 -6.07 8.33 2.91
CA ILE A 7 -5.17 8.01 4.03
C ILE A 7 -3.73 7.90 3.51
N VAL A 8 -3.53 7.29 2.34
CA VAL A 8 -2.19 7.15 1.73
C VAL A 8 -1.65 8.48 1.25
N VAL A 9 -2.50 9.31 0.63
CA VAL A 9 -2.13 10.66 0.18
C VAL A 9 -1.69 11.51 1.36
N GLU A 10 -2.49 11.54 2.44
CA GLU A 10 -2.15 12.32 3.63
C GLU A 10 -0.91 11.78 4.35
N TYR A 11 -0.74 10.46 4.41
CA TYR A 11 0.46 9.83 4.95
C TYR A 11 1.73 10.28 4.21
N ILE A 12 1.71 10.30 2.87
CA ILE A 12 2.84 10.80 2.07
C ILE A 12 3.07 12.29 2.31
N ASN A 13 2.01 13.10 2.35
CA ASN A 13 2.13 14.54 2.59
C ASN A 13 2.75 14.83 3.96
N GLU A 14 2.33 14.11 5.01
CA GLU A 14 2.82 14.30 6.37
C GLU A 14 4.28 13.84 6.51
N LEU A 15 4.69 12.75 5.83
CA LEU A 15 6.10 12.37 5.73
C LEU A 15 6.94 13.49 5.08
N MET A 16 6.46 14.05 3.96
CA MET A 16 7.16 15.12 3.25
C MET A 16 7.27 16.39 4.11
N LYS A 17 6.20 16.76 4.80
CA LYS A 17 6.15 17.92 5.70
C LYS A 17 7.16 17.81 6.86
N ARG A 18 7.41 16.59 7.35
CA ARG A 18 8.38 16.29 8.41
C ARG A 18 9.81 16.11 7.92
N GLY A 19 10.06 16.22 6.61
CA GLY A 19 11.37 15.95 6.03
C GLY A 19 11.76 14.46 6.05
N LEU A 20 10.78 13.55 6.19
CA LEU A 20 10.97 12.10 6.27
C LEU A 20 10.91 11.44 4.89
N ARG A 21 11.53 12.07 3.88
CA ARG A 21 11.45 11.63 2.47
C ARG A 21 11.94 10.21 2.25
N GLN A 22 12.90 9.75 3.05
CA GLN A 22 13.40 8.38 2.99
C GLN A 22 12.28 7.33 3.17
N TYR A 23 11.24 7.63 3.94
CA TYR A 23 10.10 6.72 4.10
C TYR A 23 9.18 6.74 2.89
N VAL A 24 9.07 7.87 2.19
CA VAL A 24 8.34 7.97 0.92
C VAL A 24 9.03 7.08 -0.13
N ASP A 25 10.35 7.18 -0.22
CA ASP A 25 11.15 6.40 -1.18
C ASP A 25 11.01 4.88 -0.94
N LEU A 26 10.80 4.45 0.32
CA LEU A 26 10.57 3.05 0.66
C LEU A 26 9.19 2.51 0.24
N ILE A 27 8.19 3.38 0.07
CA ILE A 27 6.81 2.99 -0.28
C ILE A 27 6.44 3.30 -1.73
N ILE A 28 7.39 3.79 -2.52
CA ILE A 28 7.25 3.85 -3.97
C ILE A 28 7.37 2.41 -4.50
N PRO A 29 6.52 2.00 -5.47
CA PRO A 29 6.62 0.67 -6.06
C PRO A 29 8.01 0.45 -6.68
N SER A 30 8.76 -0.49 -6.11
CA SER A 30 10.07 -0.91 -6.58
C SER A 30 9.98 -2.19 -7.43
N ASP A 31 11.11 -2.63 -7.98
CA ASP A 31 11.21 -3.90 -8.72
C ASP A 31 10.72 -5.11 -7.92
N ASP A 32 10.87 -5.09 -6.58
CA ASP A 32 10.35 -6.13 -5.68
C ASP A 32 8.83 -6.25 -5.75
N VAL A 33 8.11 -5.12 -5.88
CA VAL A 33 6.65 -5.13 -6.02
C VAL A 33 6.25 -5.85 -7.31
N PHE A 34 6.96 -5.60 -8.40
CA PHE A 34 6.75 -6.28 -9.67
C PHE A 34 7.16 -7.76 -9.61
N LYS A 35 8.22 -8.08 -8.87
CA LYS A 35 8.64 -9.47 -8.63
C LYS A 35 7.55 -10.25 -7.89
N ILE A 36 7.04 -9.71 -6.78
CA ILE A 36 5.92 -10.28 -6.03
C ILE A 36 4.72 -10.48 -6.97
N GLY A 37 4.37 -9.46 -7.77
CA GLY A 37 3.27 -9.55 -8.73
C GLY A 37 3.43 -10.67 -9.78
N ARG A 38 4.64 -10.88 -10.31
CA ARG A 38 4.91 -11.94 -11.31
C ARG A 38 4.85 -13.33 -10.71
N GLU A 39 5.54 -13.56 -9.59
CA GLU A 39 5.50 -14.84 -8.85
C GLU A 39 4.06 -15.24 -8.52
N TYR A 40 3.24 -14.24 -8.24
CA TYR A 40 1.83 -14.40 -7.97
C TYR A 40 1.01 -14.80 -9.21
N ALA A 41 1.22 -14.12 -10.34
CA ALA A 41 0.55 -14.44 -11.60
C ALA A 41 0.88 -15.86 -12.09
N GLU A 42 2.12 -16.32 -11.90
CA GLU A 42 2.58 -17.66 -12.24
C GLU A 42 1.89 -18.75 -11.39
N THR A 43 1.62 -18.46 -10.12
CA THR A 43 1.06 -19.42 -9.16
C THR A 43 -0.47 -19.41 -9.09
N ARG A 44 -1.16 -18.57 -9.89
CA ARG A 44 -2.63 -18.43 -9.96
C ARG A 44 -3.33 -18.23 -8.60
N ARG A 45 -2.66 -17.53 -7.68
CA ARG A 45 -3.23 -17.22 -6.36
C ARG A 45 -4.38 -16.18 -6.47
N SER A 46 -5.23 -16.10 -5.45
CA SER A 46 -6.43 -15.26 -5.36
C SER A 46 -6.21 -13.84 -4.83
N TYR A 47 -6.69 -12.76 -5.48
CA TYR A 47 -6.44 -11.34 -5.09
C TYR A 47 -6.11 -11.04 -3.61
N ALA A 48 -6.86 -11.61 -2.67
CA ALA A 48 -6.59 -11.52 -1.23
C ALA A 48 -5.16 -11.94 -0.83
N GLU A 49 -4.63 -13.05 -1.36
CA GLU A 49 -3.26 -13.49 -1.09
C GLU A 49 -2.21 -12.56 -1.69
N LEU A 50 -2.46 -11.91 -2.83
CA LEU A 50 -1.53 -10.91 -3.38
C LEU A 50 -1.52 -9.69 -2.48
N LEU A 51 -2.71 -9.24 -2.10
CA LEU A 51 -2.87 -8.11 -1.22
C LEU A 51 -2.15 -8.37 0.12
N ASP A 52 -2.30 -9.55 0.69
CA ASP A 52 -1.64 -9.92 1.95
C ASP A 52 -0.11 -9.94 1.80
N ALA A 53 0.42 -10.53 0.73
CA ALA A 53 1.87 -10.51 0.46
C ALA A 53 2.42 -9.09 0.33
N LEU A 54 1.70 -8.20 -0.36
CA LEU A 54 2.08 -6.80 -0.50
C LEU A 54 1.95 -6.02 0.82
N ILE A 55 0.95 -6.33 1.64
CA ILE A 55 0.83 -5.74 3.00
C ILE A 55 2.04 -6.11 3.84
N GLN A 56 2.43 -7.38 3.89
CA GLN A 56 3.60 -7.84 4.64
C GLN A 56 4.90 -7.20 4.12
N TYR A 57 5.01 -7.00 2.80
CA TYR A 57 6.12 -6.28 2.21
C TYR A 57 6.16 -4.80 2.64
N VAL A 58 5.01 -4.11 2.69
CA VAL A 58 4.97 -2.67 2.99
C VAL A 58 5.09 -2.36 4.48
N LYS A 59 4.48 -3.16 5.37
CA LYS A 59 4.44 -2.93 6.82
C LYS A 59 5.76 -2.45 7.46
N PRO A 60 6.91 -3.13 7.27
CA PRO A 60 8.16 -2.73 7.92
C PRO A 60 8.74 -1.39 7.39
N ARG A 61 8.19 -0.85 6.30
CA ARG A 61 8.64 0.39 5.65
C ARG A 61 7.82 1.61 6.07
N ILE A 62 6.78 1.42 6.88
CA ILE A 62 5.90 2.49 7.34
C ILE A 62 6.46 3.11 8.63
N ASN A 63 6.45 4.43 8.70
CA ASN A 63 6.70 5.17 9.92
C ASN A 63 5.44 5.11 10.81
N GLY A 64 5.54 4.45 11.96
CA GLY A 64 4.41 4.21 12.85
C GLY A 64 3.79 5.48 13.44
N GLU A 65 4.60 6.48 13.81
CA GLU A 65 4.12 7.73 14.40
C GLU A 65 3.29 8.54 13.40
N VAL A 66 3.75 8.61 12.15
CA VAL A 66 3.02 9.31 11.08
C VAL A 66 1.76 8.55 10.71
N ALA A 67 1.82 7.21 10.64
CA ALA A 67 0.65 6.38 10.38
C ALA A 67 -0.42 6.57 11.47
N GLU A 68 -0.03 6.53 12.74
CA GLU A 68 -0.95 6.77 13.86
C GLU A 68 -1.63 8.13 13.76
N GLN A 69 -0.86 9.21 13.58
CA GLN A 69 -1.44 10.54 13.47
C GLN A 69 -2.44 10.63 12.32
N VAL A 70 -2.07 10.18 11.12
CA VAL A 70 -2.91 10.31 9.94
C VAL A 70 -4.18 9.49 10.07
N VAL A 71 -4.08 8.25 10.54
CA VAL A 71 -5.25 7.39 10.70
C VAL A 71 -6.18 7.92 11.80
N ARG A 72 -5.64 8.45 12.91
CA ARG A 72 -6.46 9.11 13.94
C ARG A 72 -7.17 10.35 13.41
N ASN A 73 -6.50 11.15 12.57
CA ASN A 73 -7.12 12.33 11.98
C ASN A 73 -8.28 11.98 11.04
N TYR A 74 -8.19 10.86 10.33
CA TYR A 74 -9.23 10.41 9.39
C TYR A 74 -10.37 9.62 10.04
N LEU A 75 -10.04 8.69 10.93
CA LEU A 75 -11.00 7.72 11.50
C LEU A 75 -11.38 8.04 12.94
N GLY A 76 -10.74 9.02 13.57
CA GLY A 76 -10.86 9.30 15.00
C GLY A 76 -10.08 8.30 15.86
N ASN A 77 -10.41 8.26 17.16
CA ASN A 77 -9.77 7.34 18.11
C ASN A 77 -10.36 5.92 17.96
N VAL A 78 -9.88 5.21 16.94
CA VAL A 78 -10.19 3.80 16.69
C VAL A 78 -9.11 2.88 17.23
N ASN A 79 -9.51 1.72 17.76
CA ASN A 79 -8.60 0.67 18.21
C ASN A 79 -8.24 -0.25 17.04
N VAL A 80 -7.26 0.16 16.24
CA VAL A 80 -6.76 -0.56 15.06
C VAL A 80 -5.23 -0.50 15.02
N ASP A 81 -4.62 -1.42 14.29
CA ASP A 81 -3.21 -1.30 13.91
C ASP A 81 -3.09 -0.22 12.81
N TYR A 82 -2.62 0.97 13.19
CA TYR A 82 -2.50 2.11 12.28
C TYR A 82 -1.54 1.84 11.12
N VAL A 83 -0.48 1.06 11.37
CA VAL A 83 0.47 0.65 10.33
C VAL A 83 -0.20 -0.29 9.33
N ASP A 84 -1.03 -1.22 9.82
CA ASP A 84 -1.80 -2.13 8.96
C ASP A 84 -2.78 -1.37 8.06
N VAL A 85 -3.46 -0.33 8.57
CA VAL A 85 -4.38 0.50 7.78
C VAL A 85 -3.65 1.17 6.61
N VAL A 86 -2.53 1.82 6.88
CA VAL A 86 -1.73 2.49 5.85
C VAL A 86 -1.13 1.47 4.87
N ALA A 87 -0.63 0.33 5.38
CA ALA A 87 -0.08 -0.75 4.56
C ALA A 87 -1.10 -1.29 3.55
N ARG A 88 -2.35 -1.49 3.98
CA ARG A 88 -3.45 -1.92 3.11
C ARG A 88 -3.72 -0.92 1.99
N GLY A 89 -3.75 0.37 2.30
CA GLY A 89 -3.94 1.42 1.30
C GLY A 89 -2.84 1.42 0.25
N ILE A 90 -1.57 1.37 0.68
CA ILE A 90 -0.41 1.30 -0.22
C ILE A 90 -0.41 0.00 -1.03
N ALA A 91 -0.71 -1.15 -0.42
CA ALA A 91 -0.77 -2.43 -1.11
C ALA A 91 -1.85 -2.45 -2.20
N LYS A 92 -3.04 -1.87 -1.94
CA LYS A 92 -4.07 -1.69 -2.99
C LYS A 92 -3.58 -0.82 -4.14
N TRP A 93 -2.86 0.26 -3.83
CA TRP A 93 -2.25 1.10 -4.85
C TRP A 93 -1.22 0.33 -5.68
N TYR A 94 -0.38 -0.49 -5.07
CA TYR A 94 0.54 -1.40 -5.77
C TYR A 94 -0.20 -2.36 -6.70
N VAL A 95 -1.29 -2.98 -6.26
CA VAL A 95 -2.10 -3.84 -7.13
C VAL A 95 -2.65 -3.07 -8.33
N GLY A 96 -3.12 -1.83 -8.13
CA GLY A 96 -3.55 -0.95 -9.22
C GLY A 96 -2.45 -0.72 -10.27
N ILE A 97 -1.22 -0.49 -9.81
CA ILE A 97 -0.05 -0.35 -10.68
C ILE A 97 0.27 -1.65 -11.40
N LEU A 98 0.32 -2.78 -10.71
CA LEU A 98 0.59 -4.08 -11.33
C LEU A 98 -0.44 -4.43 -12.40
N ARG A 99 -1.71 -4.08 -12.20
CA ARG A 99 -2.77 -4.23 -13.21
C ARG A 99 -2.54 -3.31 -14.41
N LEU A 100 -2.18 -2.05 -14.18
CA LEU A 100 -1.91 -1.07 -15.23
C LEU A 100 -0.79 -1.55 -16.17
N PHE A 101 0.22 -2.21 -15.63
CA PHE A 101 1.35 -2.78 -16.38
C PHE A 101 1.11 -4.23 -16.84
N ASN A 102 -0.12 -4.75 -16.74
CA ASN A 102 -0.50 -6.12 -17.13
C ASN A 102 0.34 -7.23 -16.45
N VAL A 103 0.87 -6.97 -15.26
CA VAL A 103 1.62 -7.98 -14.49
C VAL A 103 0.66 -8.96 -13.83
N VAL A 104 -0.49 -8.46 -13.36
CA VAL A 104 -1.55 -9.29 -12.77
C VAL A 104 -2.91 -8.99 -13.40
N SER A 105 -3.74 -10.01 -13.52
CA SER A 105 -5.14 -9.87 -13.95
C SER A 105 -6.04 -10.64 -12.99
N PHE A 106 -7.16 -10.04 -12.61
CA PHE A 106 -8.16 -10.66 -11.76
C PHE A 106 -9.49 -10.62 -12.50
N SER A 107 -9.95 -11.75 -12.99
CA SER A 107 -11.30 -11.90 -13.53
C SER A 107 -12.32 -11.67 -12.40
N GLY A 108 -13.15 -10.63 -12.52
CA GLY A 108 -14.28 -10.39 -11.61
C GLY A 108 -14.06 -9.42 -10.45
N TYR A 109 -12.89 -8.78 -10.31
CA TYR A 109 -12.66 -7.77 -9.25
C TYR A 109 -12.76 -6.33 -9.81
N GLN A 110 -13.92 -5.70 -9.57
CA GLN A 110 -14.05 -4.25 -9.61
C GLN A 110 -13.72 -3.70 -8.21
N PRO A 111 -12.71 -2.81 -8.07
CA PRO A 111 -12.58 -2.07 -6.83
C PRO A 111 -13.87 -1.26 -6.59
N PRO A 112 -14.33 -1.15 -5.34
CA PRO A 112 -15.45 -0.27 -5.00
C PRO A 112 -15.14 1.20 -5.32
#